data_AF-A0A6P0S5U4-F1
#
_entry.id   AF-A0A6P0S5U4-F1
#
_cell.length_a   1.000
_cell.length_b   1.000
_cell.length_c   1.000
_cell.angle_alpha   90.00
_cell.angle_beta   90.00
_cell.angle_gamma   90.00
#
_symmetry.space_group_name_H-M   'P 1'
#
loop_
_entity.id
_entity.type
_entity.pdbx_description
1 polymer ?
#
loop_
_entity_poly.entity_id
_entity_poly.type
_entity_poly.pdbx_seq_one_letter_code
_entity_poly.pdbx_strand_id
1 'polypeptide(L)' 'MNKIYHPNYWRAEIDADFVHAYHNRGEVYTELGDQQEAIRDFKKAAKFYAEQGDTANQQEVLELLKQLQQG' A
#
# COMPACT_ATOMS: atom_id res chain seq x y z
N MET A 1 32.94 -12.06 -12.71
CA MET A 1 32.23 -11.22 -11.71
C MET A 1 30.99 -11.97 -11.28
N ASN A 2 30.99 -12.46 -10.04
CA ASN A 2 29.96 -13.33 -9.51
C ASN A 2 28.73 -12.47 -9.17
N LYS A 3 27.66 -12.56 -9.98
CA LYS A 3 26.36 -11.97 -9.62
C LYS A 3 25.81 -12.83 -8.49
N ILE A 4 26.02 -12.36 -7.26
CA ILE A 4 25.53 -12.99 -6.05
C ILE A 4 24.00 -13.01 -6.15
N TYR A 5 23.41 -14.19 -6.28
CA TYR A 5 21.98 -14.38 -6.15
C TYR A 5 21.58 -13.92 -4.74
N HIS A 6 20.76 -12.88 -4.65
CA HIS A 6 20.09 -12.44 -3.42
C HIS A 6 18.66 -12.98 -3.43
N PRO A 7 18.39 -14.29 -3.24
CA PRO A 7 17.10 -14.90 -3.58
C PRO A 7 15.87 -14.33 -2.84
N ASN A 8 16.04 -13.52 -1.79
CA ASN A 8 14.95 -13.04 -0.94
C ASN A 8 14.79 -11.51 -0.86
N TYR A 9 15.78 -10.72 -1.31
CA TYR A 9 15.74 -9.25 -1.17
C TYR A 9 14.94 -8.57 -2.29
N TRP A 10 15.12 -9.00 -3.54
CA TRP A 10 14.31 -8.51 -4.67
C TRP A 10 12.82 -8.77 -4.47
N ARG A 11 12.46 -9.84 -3.77
CA ARG A 11 11.07 -10.18 -3.50
C ARG A 11 10.45 -9.21 -2.50
N ALA A 12 11.17 -8.91 -1.41
CA ALA A 12 10.72 -7.91 -0.43
C ALA A 12 10.65 -6.49 -1.03
N GLU A 13 11.61 -6.09 -1.87
CA GLU A 13 11.58 -4.79 -2.57
C GLU A 13 10.41 -4.69 -3.56
N ILE A 14 10.18 -5.72 -4.38
CA ILE A 14 9.01 -5.75 -5.28
C ILE A 14 7.70 -5.77 -4.49
N ASP A 15 7.64 -6.51 -3.39
CA ASP A 15 6.46 -6.58 -2.54
C ASP A 15 6.18 -5.20 -1.91
N ALA A 16 7.22 -4.46 -1.48
CA ALA A 16 7.10 -3.10 -0.95
C ALA A 16 6.63 -2.09 -2.01
N ASP A 17 7.24 -2.08 -3.20
CA ASP A 17 6.82 -1.24 -4.33
C ASP A 17 5.37 -1.50 -4.71
N PHE A 18 4.93 -2.76 -4.64
CA PHE A 18 3.55 -3.14 -4.90
C PHE A 18 2.57 -2.59 -3.84
N VAL A 19 2.97 -2.51 -2.57
CA VAL A 19 2.13 -1.90 -1.52
C VAL A 19 1.98 -0.40 -1.75
N HIS A 20 3.09 0.29 -2.02
CA HIS A 20 3.07 1.72 -2.31
C HIS A 20 2.25 2.03 -3.57
N ALA A 21 2.25 1.15 -4.58
CA ALA A 21 1.40 1.32 -5.75
C ALA A 21 -0.10 1.30 -5.41
N TYR A 22 -0.55 0.44 -4.49
CA TYR A 22 -1.94 0.48 -4.01
C TYR A 22 -2.23 1.72 -3.19
N HIS A 23 -1.31 2.15 -2.33
CA HIS A 23 -1.45 3.39 -1.57
C HIS A 23 -1.65 4.57 -2.52
N ASN A 24 -0.69 4.82 -3.41
CA ASN A 24 -0.71 5.96 -4.33
C ASN A 24 -1.94 5.91 -5.26
N ARG A 25 -2.35 4.72 -5.71
CA ARG A 25 -3.54 4.60 -6.55
C ARG A 25 -4.82 4.91 -5.78
N GLY A 26 -4.90 4.57 -4.50
CA GLY A 26 -6.00 4.98 -3.62
C GLY A 26 -6.09 6.50 -3.44
N GLU A 27 -4.95 7.19 -3.34
CA GLU A 27 -4.91 8.66 -3.31
C GLU A 27 -5.41 9.26 -4.62
N VAL A 28 -4.93 8.76 -5.76
CA VAL A 28 -5.41 9.21 -7.08
C VAL A 28 -6.92 9.00 -7.21
N TYR A 29 -7.46 7.85 -6.79
CA TYR A 29 -8.91 7.64 -6.79
C TYR A 29 -9.66 8.59 -5.85
N THR A 30 -9.06 8.95 -4.73
CA THR A 30 -9.61 9.95 -3.81
C THR A 30 -9.69 11.32 -4.48
N GLU A 31 -8.63 11.74 -5.18
CA GLU A 31 -8.59 12.99 -5.95
C GLU A 31 -9.58 13.00 -7.12
N LEU A 32 -9.81 11.84 -7.74
CA LEU A 32 -10.81 11.66 -8.81
C LEU A 32 -12.25 11.59 -8.28
N GLY A 33 -12.46 11.55 -6.97
CA GLY A 33 -13.77 11.41 -6.33
C GLY A 33 -14.34 9.99 -6.36
N ASP A 34 -13.57 8.99 -6.81
CA ASP A 34 -13.97 7.59 -6.79
C ASP A 34 -13.60 6.95 -5.44
N GLN A 35 -14.37 7.32 -4.41
CA GLN A 35 -14.13 6.87 -3.04
C GLN A 35 -14.22 5.34 -2.90
N GLN A 36 -15.00 4.64 -3.75
CA GLN A 36 -15.13 3.19 -3.66
C GLN A 36 -13.86 2.47 -4.12
N GLU A 37 -13.26 2.93 -5.22
CA GLU A 37 -11.97 2.40 -5.69
C GLU A 37 -10.84 2.77 -4.71
N ALA A 38 -10.85 3.99 -4.18
CA ALA A 38 -9.89 4.41 -3.16
C ALA A 38 -9.92 3.49 -1.93
N ILE A 39 -11.12 3.20 -1.39
CA ILE A 39 -11.29 2.29 -0.26
C ILE A 39 -10.80 0.88 -0.59
N ARG A 40 -11.03 0.38 -1.81
CA ARG A 40 -10.56 -0.95 -2.23
C ARG A 40 -9.04 -1.04 -2.21
N ASP A 41 -8.35 -0.03 -2.72
CA ASP A 41 -6.90 -0.02 -2.81
C ASP A 41 -6.23 0.23 -1.46
N PHE A 42 -6.74 1.18 -0.67
CA PHE A 42 -6.25 1.39 0.68
C PHE A 42 -6.42 0.15 1.58
N LYS A 43 -7.52 -0.60 1.46
CA LYS A 43 -7.68 -1.87 2.19
C LYS A 43 -6.60 -2.90 1.83
N LYS A 44 -6.20 -2.97 0.55
CA LYS A 44 -5.11 -3.85 0.12
C LYS A 44 -3.77 -3.36 0.67
N ALA A 45 -3.48 -2.06 0.54
CA ALA A 45 -2.25 -1.48 1.06
C ALA A 45 -2.10 -1.73 2.57
N ALA A 46 -3.15 -1.48 3.36
CA ALA A 46 -3.14 -1.74 4.80
C ALA A 46 -2.89 -3.21 5.16
N LYS A 47 -3.42 -4.17 4.38
CA LYS A 47 -3.16 -5.60 4.59
C LYS A 47 -1.69 -5.95 4.34
N PHE A 48 -1.11 -5.44 3.25
CA PHE A 48 0.28 -5.74 2.92
C PHE A 48 1.28 -5.03 3.84
N TYR A 49 1.01 -3.78 4.25
CA TYR A 49 1.81 -3.10 5.27
C TYR A 49 1.83 -3.88 6.59
N ALA A 50 0.68 -4.47 6.99
CA ALA A 50 0.63 -5.35 8.16
C ALA A 50 1.50 -6.61 7.99
N GLU A 51 1.47 -7.24 6.81
CA GLU A 51 2.29 -8.42 6.48
C GLU A 51 3.79 -8.11 6.46
N GLN A 52 4.17 -6.88 6.08
CA GLN A 52 5.56 -6.40 6.10
C GLN A 52 6.01 -5.89 7.47
N GLY A 53 5.10 -5.75 8.44
CA GLY A 53 5.38 -5.15 9.74
C GLY A 53 5.55 -3.62 9.68
N ASP A 54 5.16 -3.00 8.57
CA ASP A 54 5.22 -1.55 8.35
C ASP A 54 4.01 -0.86 8.99
N THR A 55 4.11 -0.72 10.31
CA THR A 55 3.02 -0.15 11.12
C THR A 55 2.79 1.34 10.85
N ALA A 56 3.81 2.07 10.38
CA ALA A 56 3.69 3.50 10.09
C ALA A 56 2.80 3.73 8.86
N ASN A 57 3.13 3.09 7.75
CA ASN A 57 2.35 3.21 6.51
C ASN A 57 0.96 2.55 6.67
N GLN A 58 0.87 1.48 7.47
CA GLN A 58 -0.43 0.89 7.81
C GLN A 58 -1.35 1.91 8.53
N GLN A 59 -0.85 2.62 9.54
CA GLN A 59 -1.63 3.59 10.29
C GLN A 59 -2.09 4.77 9.41
N GLU A 60 -1.21 5.26 8.54
CA GLU A 60 -1.53 6.31 7.58
C GLU A 60 -2.71 5.90 6.68
N VAL A 61 -2.60 4.74 6.02
CA VAL A 61 -3.66 4.24 5.13
C VAL A 61 -4.96 3.95 5.88
N LEU A 62 -4.91 3.51 7.13
CA LEU A 62 -6.11 3.32 7.95
C LEU A 62 -6.81 4.63 8.29
N GLU A 63 -6.07 5.72 8.50
CA GLU A 63 -6.67 7.04 8.73
C GLU A 63 -7.31 7.58 7.44
N LEU A 64 -6.67 7.41 6.28
CA LEU A 64 -7.27 7.73 4.98
C LEU A 64 -8.57 6.95 4.76
N LEU A 65 -8.58 5.64 5.06
CA LEU A 65 -9.78 4.81 5.00
C LEU A 65 -10.90 5.32 5.91
N LYS A 66 -10.54 5.78 7.12
CA LYS A 66 -11.50 6.31 8.07
C LYS A 66 -12.12 7.61 7.58
N GLN A 67 -11.33 8.52 7.01
CA GLN A 67 -11.83 9.75 6.42
C GLN A 67 -12.81 9.48 5.27
N LEU A 68 -12.48 8.53 4.38
CA LEU A 68 -13.34 8.16 3.26
C LEU A 68 -14.64 7.45 3.65
N GLN A 69 -14.70 6.84 4.84
CA GLN A 69 -15.91 6.18 5.35
C GLN A 69 -16.79 7.11 6.17
N GLN A 70 -16.28 8.27 6.58
CA GLN A 70 -16.96 9.24 7.44
C GLN A 70 -17.49 10.47 6.69
N GLY A 71 -17.11 10.65 5.43
CA GLY A 71 -17.70 11.65 4.52
C GLY A 71 -18.91 11.10 3.79
#